data_AF-A0A7C3J8I8-F1
#
_entry.id   AF-A0A7C3J8I8-F1
#
_cell.length_a   1.000
_cell.length_b   1.000
_cell.length_c   1.000
_cell.angle_alpha   90.00
_cell.angle_beta   90.00
_cell.angle_gamma   90.00
#
_symmetry.space_group_name_H-M   'P 1'
#
loop_
_entity.id
_entity.type
_entity.pdbx_description
1 polymer ?
#
loop_
_entity_poly.entity_id
_entity_poly.type
_entity_poly.pdbx_seq_one_letter_code
_entity_poly.pdbx_strand_id
1 'polypeptide(L)'
;MIRKNKQIINLLLFAWRLAFWRMTLRLLRLILVGVGFIAGAKARADLKAKYPPVGQMVDVGGYRLHLYCQGRGSPTVLIEAGQGDFGLSWGLVQPEAAKSTRVCVYDRAGLGWSDPSPRPRTVQVMVDELHTLLTTGAQTRPITADDDHARSGATAGRDVCPTAT
;
A
#
# COMPACT_ATOMS: atom_id res chain seq x y z
N MET A 1 28.86 -63.33 4.10
CA MET A 1 29.36 -62.02 3.63
C MET A 1 28.33 -61.20 2.83
N ILE A 2 27.53 -61.84 1.96
CA ILE A 2 26.56 -61.18 1.03
C ILE A 2 25.42 -60.40 1.73
N ARG A 3 24.93 -60.84 2.90
CA ARG A 3 23.83 -60.18 3.63
C ARG A 3 24.18 -58.79 4.17
N LYS A 4 25.45 -58.55 4.56
CA LYS A 4 25.92 -57.23 5.04
C LYS A 4 25.98 -56.21 3.90
N ASN A 5 26.31 -56.65 2.68
CA ASN A 5 26.45 -55.75 1.51
C ASN A 5 25.10 -55.16 1.06
N LYS A 6 24.03 -55.98 1.07
CA LYS A 6 22.67 -55.50 0.74
C LYS A 6 22.14 -54.47 1.73
N GLN A 7 22.49 -54.59 3.01
CA GLN A 7 22.07 -53.64 4.06
C GLN A 7 22.74 -52.27 3.89
N ILE A 8 24.03 -52.24 3.56
CA ILE A 8 24.76 -50.98 3.30
C ILE A 8 24.20 -50.27 2.07
N ILE A 9 23.94 -51.01 0.98
CA ILE A 9 23.35 -50.45 -0.25
C ILE A 9 21.96 -49.86 0.04
N ASN A 10 21.09 -50.57 0.76
CA ASN A 10 19.76 -50.07 1.12
C ASN A 10 19.82 -48.83 2.01
N LEU A 11 20.77 -48.77 2.96
CA LEU A 11 20.96 -47.61 3.83
C LEU A 11 21.45 -46.39 3.05
N LEU A 12 22.40 -46.57 2.13
CA LEU A 12 22.89 -45.50 1.26
C LEU A 12 21.81 -45.00 0.31
N LEU A 13 21.05 -45.89 -0.32
CA LEU A 13 19.90 -45.53 -1.17
C LEU A 13 18.82 -44.80 -0.35
N PHE A 14 18.56 -45.23 0.89
CA PHE A 14 17.61 -44.57 1.77
C PHE A 14 18.08 -43.16 2.16
N ALA A 15 19.34 -43.02 2.57
CA ALA A 15 19.94 -41.72 2.89
C ALA A 15 19.94 -40.78 1.68
N TRP A 16 20.22 -41.30 0.48
CA TRP A 16 20.20 -40.52 -0.77
C TRP A 16 18.77 -40.08 -1.15
N ARG A 17 17.78 -40.95 -0.99
CA ARG A 17 16.35 -40.61 -1.19
C ARG A 17 15.89 -39.54 -0.21
N LEU A 18 16.30 -39.62 1.06
CA LEU A 18 16.03 -38.61 2.09
C LEU A 18 16.71 -37.27 1.77
N ALA A 19 17.99 -37.28 1.38
CA ALA A 19 18.72 -36.07 1.00
C ALA A 19 18.10 -35.40 -0.24
N PHE A 20 17.76 -36.20 -1.25
CA PHE A 20 17.06 -35.75 -2.45
C PHE A 20 15.70 -35.14 -2.11
N TRP A 21 14.88 -35.80 -1.29
CA TRP A 21 13.58 -35.29 -0.87
C TRP A 21 13.69 -33.99 -0.04
N ARG A 22 14.72 -33.88 0.82
CA ARG A 22 14.98 -32.65 1.56
C ARG A 22 15.38 -31.49 0.63
N MET A 23 16.16 -31.77 -0.41
CA MET A 23 16.55 -30.77 -1.41
C MET A 23 15.35 -30.34 -2.27
N THR A 24 14.54 -31.28 -2.75
CA THR A 24 13.34 -30.97 -3.53
C THR A 24 12.34 -30.16 -2.71
N LEU A 25 12.09 -30.52 -1.44
CA LEU A 25 11.22 -29.74 -0.56
C LEU A 25 11.74 -28.31 -0.31
N ARG A 26 13.06 -28.11 -0.19
CA ARG A 26 13.66 -26.77 -0.06
C ARG A 26 13.44 -25.95 -1.33
N LEU A 27 13.67 -26.54 -2.49
CA LEU A 27 13.46 -25.87 -3.78
C LEU A 27 11.99 -25.51 -4.00
N LEU A 28 11.06 -26.43 -3.71
CA LEU A 28 9.62 -26.18 -3.82
C LEU A 28 9.17 -25.03 -2.91
N ARG A 29 9.68 -24.95 -1.67
CA ARG A 29 9.39 -23.82 -0.77
C ARG A 29 9.91 -22.50 -1.32
N LEU A 30 11.14 -22.47 -1.85
CA LEU A 30 11.70 -21.27 -2.46
C LEU A 30 10.90 -20.82 -3.68
N ILE A 31 10.46 -21.77 -4.51
CA ILE A 31 9.60 -21.49 -5.67
C ILE A 31 8.27 -20.91 -5.21
N LEU A 32 7.61 -21.50 -4.20
CA LEU A 32 6.34 -20.99 -3.68
C LEU A 32 6.46 -19.57 -3.13
N VAL A 33 7.53 -19.28 -2.36
CA VAL A 33 7.79 -17.92 -1.85
C VAL A 33 8.07 -16.95 -3.00
N GLY A 34 8.87 -17.36 -3.98
CA GLY A 34 9.19 -16.54 -5.16
C GLY A 34 7.94 -16.21 -5.98
N VAL A 35 7.08 -17.19 -6.26
CA VAL A 35 5.81 -17.00 -6.96
C VAL A 35 4.88 -16.07 -6.18
N GLY A 36 4.76 -16.27 -4.86
CA GLY A 36 3.95 -15.40 -4.00
C GLY A 36 4.44 -13.95 -4.01
N PHE A 37 5.76 -13.74 -3.95
CA PHE A 37 6.35 -12.40 -4.01
C PHE A 37 6.08 -11.71 -5.36
N ILE A 38 6.29 -12.41 -6.48
CA ILE A 38 6.06 -11.85 -7.83
C ILE A 38 4.59 -11.54 -8.05
N ALA A 39 3.69 -12.46 -7.70
CA ALA A 39 2.25 -12.25 -7.82
C ALA A 39 1.78 -11.06 -6.97
N GLY A 40 2.26 -10.94 -5.73
CA GLY A 40 1.97 -9.82 -4.84
C GLY A 40 2.49 -8.49 -5.39
N ALA A 41 3.73 -8.45 -5.90
CA ALA A 41 4.31 -7.25 -6.51
C ALA A 41 3.52 -6.80 -7.75
N LYS A 42 3.16 -7.75 -8.62
CA LYS A 42 2.35 -7.48 -9.81
C LYS A 42 0.95 -6.98 -9.44
N ALA A 43 0.27 -7.62 -8.50
CA ALA A 43 -1.05 -7.18 -8.04
C ALA A 43 -1.02 -5.74 -7.50
N ARG A 44 0.01 -5.37 -6.73
CA ARG A 44 0.19 -3.99 -6.24
C ARG A 44 0.40 -2.99 -7.38
N ALA A 45 1.23 -3.34 -8.36
CA ALA A 45 1.48 -2.49 -9.53
C ALA A 45 0.21 -2.30 -10.37
N ASP A 46 -0.52 -3.39 -10.63
CA ASP A 46 -1.77 -3.36 -11.39
C ASP A 46 -2.85 -2.52 -10.67
N LEU A 47 -2.95 -2.62 -9.33
CA LEU A 47 -3.85 -1.77 -8.54
C LEU A 47 -3.47 -0.29 -8.62
N LYS A 48 -2.18 0.06 -8.48
CA LYS A 48 -1.71 1.45 -8.60
C LYS A 48 -1.95 2.02 -10.00
N ALA A 49 -1.84 1.19 -11.05
CA ALA A 49 -2.14 1.57 -12.42
C ALA A 49 -3.65 1.76 -12.65
N LYS A 50 -4.48 0.88 -12.09
CA LYS A 50 -5.95 0.93 -12.20
C LYS A 50 -6.56 2.11 -11.43
N TYR A 51 -5.98 2.46 -10.28
CA TYR A 51 -6.47 3.50 -9.39
C TYR A 51 -5.38 4.56 -9.13
N PRO A 52 -5.19 5.51 -10.06
CA PRO A 52 -4.23 6.59 -9.87
C PRO A 52 -4.62 7.50 -8.68
N PRO A 53 -3.65 8.20 -8.07
CA PRO A 53 -3.92 9.09 -6.94
C PRO A 53 -4.90 10.21 -7.30
N VAL A 54 -5.92 10.40 -6.48
CA VAL A 54 -6.82 11.55 -6.54
C VAL A 54 -6.21 12.74 -5.79
N GLY A 55 -6.36 13.97 -6.25
CA GLY A 55 -5.70 15.11 -5.60
C GLY A 55 -4.23 15.28 -5.98
N GLN A 56 -3.36 15.53 -4.99
CA GLN A 56 -2.00 16.02 -5.21
C GLN A 56 -0.95 15.06 -4.64
N MET A 57 0.20 15.01 -5.32
CA MET A 57 1.43 14.36 -4.83
C MET A 57 2.45 15.47 -4.55
N VAL A 58 2.70 15.76 -3.28
CA VAL A 58 3.55 16.87 -2.84
C VAL A 58 4.94 16.34 -2.51
N ASP A 59 5.98 16.91 -3.11
CA ASP A 59 7.36 16.56 -2.76
C ASP A 59 7.73 17.04 -1.36
N VAL A 60 8.33 16.16 -0.56
CA VAL A 60 8.78 16.44 0.82
C VAL A 60 10.26 16.16 1.02
N GLY A 61 11.07 16.40 -0.02
CA GLY A 61 12.51 16.17 0.00
C GLY A 61 12.93 14.95 -0.83
N GLY A 62 12.45 14.86 -2.08
CA GLY A 62 12.85 13.83 -3.04
C GLY A 62 11.97 12.58 -3.08
N TYR A 63 10.86 12.58 -2.33
CA TYR A 63 9.78 11.59 -2.39
C TYR A 63 8.47 12.33 -2.11
N ARG A 64 7.35 11.77 -2.58
CA ARG A 64 6.08 12.49 -2.57
C ARG A 64 5.09 11.90 -1.59
N LEU A 65 4.37 12.76 -0.91
CA LEU A 65 3.22 12.41 -0.10
C LEU A 65 1.92 12.77 -0.82
N HIS A 66 0.94 11.91 -0.69
CA HIS A 66 -0.40 12.12 -1.19
C HIS A 66 -1.18 13.06 -0.28
N LEU A 67 -1.85 14.05 -0.88
CA LEU A 67 -2.70 15.02 -0.23
C LEU A 67 -3.96 15.23 -1.07
N TYR A 68 -5.12 15.00 -0.46
CA TYR A 68 -6.42 15.20 -1.11
C TYR A 68 -7.28 16.12 -0.27
N CYS A 69 -7.66 17.27 -0.82
CA CYS A 69 -8.43 18.30 -0.14
C CYS A 69 -9.78 18.53 -0.82
N GLN A 70 -10.83 18.56 -0.03
CA GLN A 70 -12.18 18.93 -0.43
C GLN A 70 -12.67 20.15 0.34
N GLY A 71 -13.70 20.81 -0.19
CA GLY A 71 -14.28 21.98 0.46
C GLY A 71 -13.41 23.22 0.41
N ARG A 72 -13.92 24.30 1.01
CA ARG A 72 -13.33 25.65 1.01
C ARG A 72 -13.60 26.33 2.36
N GLY A 73 -12.86 27.39 2.64
CA GLY A 73 -13.03 28.19 3.86
C GLY A 73 -11.96 27.94 4.92
N SER A 74 -12.24 28.43 6.13
CA SER A 74 -11.37 28.38 7.29
C SER A 74 -12.21 28.03 8.52
N PRO A 75 -11.70 27.21 9.47
CA PRO A 75 -10.35 26.64 9.53
C PRO A 75 -10.17 25.44 8.60
N THR A 76 -8.97 25.26 8.06
CA THR A 76 -8.65 24.00 7.35
C THR A 76 -8.44 22.88 8.35
N VAL A 77 -9.15 21.77 8.16
CA VAL A 77 -8.99 20.53 8.93
C VAL A 77 -8.07 19.61 8.14
N LEU A 78 -6.98 19.14 8.77
CA LEU A 78 -6.11 18.11 8.21
C LEU A 78 -6.31 16.80 8.96
N ILE A 79 -6.49 15.72 8.22
CA ILE A 79 -6.74 14.39 8.74
C ILE A 79 -5.55 13.49 8.39
N GLU A 80 -4.92 12.92 9.42
CA GLU A 80 -4.00 11.79 9.32
C GLU A 80 -4.72 10.53 9.78
N ALA A 81 -4.67 9.45 8.99
CA ALA A 81 -5.20 8.16 9.42
C ALA A 81 -4.31 7.50 10.50
N GLY A 82 -4.95 6.88 11.48
CA GLY A 82 -4.28 6.17 12.58
C GLY A 82 -3.58 4.88 12.13
N GLN A 83 -2.82 4.26 13.04
CA GLN A 83 -2.38 2.84 13.02
C GLN A 83 -2.11 2.18 11.64
N GLY A 84 -1.24 2.76 10.79
CA GLY A 84 -0.88 2.17 9.49
C GLY A 84 -1.97 2.22 8.41
N ASP A 85 -3.08 2.88 8.70
CA ASP A 85 -4.16 3.16 7.76
C ASP A 85 -3.84 4.42 6.92
N PHE A 86 -4.67 4.69 5.92
CA PHE A 86 -4.49 5.76 4.93
C PHE A 86 -5.83 6.39 4.53
N GLY A 87 -5.78 7.43 3.71
CA GLY A 87 -6.87 8.38 3.52
C GLY A 87 -8.18 7.81 3.01
N LEU A 88 -8.17 6.62 2.38
CA LEU A 88 -9.40 5.96 1.94
C LEU A 88 -10.36 5.64 3.10
N SER A 89 -9.86 5.40 4.31
CA SER A 89 -10.74 5.14 5.46
C SER A 89 -11.60 6.34 5.86
N TRP A 90 -11.23 7.54 5.43
CA TRP A 90 -11.98 8.78 5.65
C TRP A 90 -12.94 9.14 4.52
N GLY A 91 -13.13 8.25 3.53
CA GLY A 91 -13.92 8.50 2.33
C GLY A 91 -15.40 8.85 2.59
N LEU A 92 -15.96 8.47 3.74
CA LEU A 92 -17.33 8.85 4.13
C LEU A 92 -17.38 10.12 5.00
N VAL A 93 -16.32 10.42 5.72
CA VAL A 93 -16.29 11.54 6.69
C VAL A 93 -15.79 12.82 6.02
N GLN A 94 -14.76 12.74 5.18
CA GLN A 94 -14.20 13.92 4.51
C GLN A 94 -15.25 14.66 3.68
N PRO A 95 -16.08 14.02 2.82
CA PRO A 95 -17.05 14.75 2.01
C PRO A 95 -18.12 15.45 2.85
N GLU A 96 -18.58 14.83 3.93
CA GLU A 96 -19.57 15.42 4.85
C GLU A 96 -19.00 16.61 5.60
N ALA A 97 -17.79 16.49 6.15
CA ALA A 97 -17.11 17.60 6.84
C ALA A 97 -16.75 18.74 5.86
N ALA A 98 -16.42 18.41 4.61
CA ALA A 98 -16.07 19.37 3.56
C ALA A 98 -17.22 20.30 3.15
N LYS A 99 -18.47 19.98 3.54
CA LYS A 99 -19.62 20.88 3.36
C LYS A 99 -19.52 22.15 4.19
N SER A 100 -18.80 22.11 5.32
CA SER A 100 -18.72 23.22 6.28
C SER A 100 -17.38 23.96 6.25
N THR A 101 -16.30 23.29 5.89
CA THR A 101 -14.96 23.90 5.80
C THR A 101 -14.05 23.15 4.83
N ARG A 102 -12.82 23.64 4.63
CA ARG A 102 -11.80 22.91 3.88
C ARG A 102 -11.27 21.72 4.70
N VAL A 103 -11.33 20.52 4.13
CA VAL A 103 -10.87 19.28 4.77
C VAL A 103 -9.88 18.56 3.87
N CYS A 104 -8.67 18.38 4.36
CA CYS A 104 -7.58 17.68 3.67
C CYS A 104 -7.29 16.36 4.38
N VAL A 105 -7.04 15.32 3.60
CA VAL A 105 -6.56 14.02 4.07
C VAL A 105 -5.21 13.77 3.42
N TYR A 106 -4.22 13.30 4.17
CA TYR A 106 -2.92 12.92 3.62
C TYR A 106 -2.51 11.52 4.05
N ASP A 107 -1.71 10.88 3.20
CA ASP A 107 -1.13 9.57 3.48
C ASP A 107 0.30 9.72 3.98
N ARG A 108 0.63 9.11 5.11
CA ARG A 108 2.02 9.00 5.56
C ARG A 108 2.87 8.23 4.55
N ALA A 109 4.17 8.50 4.56
CA ALA A 109 5.13 7.84 3.68
C ALA A 109 5.00 6.30 3.73
N GLY A 110 4.89 5.68 2.56
CA GLY A 110 4.73 4.22 2.39
C GLY A 110 3.30 3.68 2.56
N LEU A 111 2.30 4.55 2.75
CA LEU A 111 0.89 4.18 2.83
C LEU A 111 0.10 4.78 1.66
N GLY A 112 -1.04 4.16 1.33
CA GLY A 112 -1.94 4.62 0.27
C GLY A 112 -1.20 4.92 -1.03
N TRP A 113 -1.27 6.18 -1.48
CA TRP A 113 -0.57 6.62 -2.69
C TRP A 113 0.80 7.27 -2.44
N SER A 114 1.18 7.51 -1.19
CA SER A 114 2.48 8.11 -0.83
C SER A 114 3.66 7.21 -1.16
N ASP A 115 4.75 7.82 -1.63
CA ASP A 115 6.01 7.13 -1.84
C ASP A 115 6.60 6.69 -0.47
N PRO A 116 7.37 5.58 -0.41
CA PRO A 116 8.02 5.14 0.82
C PRO A 116 9.10 6.13 1.26
N SER A 117 9.24 6.33 2.56
CA SER A 117 10.31 7.17 3.11
C SER A 117 11.65 6.44 2.98
N PRO A 118 12.73 7.11 2.51
CA PRO A 118 14.08 6.56 2.58
C PRO A 118 14.65 6.59 4.00
N ARG A 119 13.97 7.27 4.95
CA ARG A 119 14.40 7.44 6.34
C ARG A 119 13.71 6.42 7.27
N PRO A 120 14.36 6.04 8.38
CA PRO A 120 13.71 5.24 9.42
C PRO A 120 12.42 5.89 9.93
N ARG A 121 11.37 5.09 10.18
CA ARG A 121 10.06 5.58 10.66
C ARG A 121 10.11 5.94 12.14
N THR A 122 10.64 7.14 12.43
CA THR A 122 10.59 7.77 13.76
C THR A 122 9.50 8.85 13.79
N VAL A 123 9.05 9.22 15.00
CA VAL A 123 8.07 10.31 15.17
C VAL A 123 8.60 11.62 14.61
N GLN A 124 9.89 11.91 14.81
CA GLN A 124 10.53 13.10 14.28
C GLN A 124 10.48 13.15 12.76
N VAL A 125 10.83 12.04 12.07
CA VAL A 125 10.73 11.94 10.61
C VAL A 125 9.31 12.19 10.12
N MET A 126 8.30 11.66 10.81
CA MET A 126 6.88 11.86 10.48
C MET A 126 6.46 13.32 10.63
N VAL A 127 6.88 13.96 11.72
CA VAL A 127 6.57 15.37 11.98
C VAL A 127 7.26 16.28 10.96
N ASP A 128 8.51 16.00 10.59
CA ASP A 128 9.23 16.76 9.56
C ASP A 128 8.55 16.64 8.18
N GLU A 129 8.16 15.42 7.82
CA GLU A 129 7.41 15.11 6.60
C GLU A 129 6.09 15.90 6.55
N LEU A 130 5.32 15.86 7.63
CA LEU A 130 4.08 16.60 7.76
C LEU A 130 4.29 18.12 7.71
N HIS A 131 5.31 18.63 8.38
CA HIS A 131 5.64 20.04 8.36
C HIS A 131 6.02 20.52 6.95
N THR A 132 6.81 19.71 6.24
CA THR A 132 7.21 19.98 4.86
C THR A 132 6.00 19.92 3.93
N LEU A 133 5.12 18.92 4.11
CA LEU A 133 3.88 18.79 3.38
C LEU A 133 2.98 20.02 3.56
N LEU A 134 2.86 20.53 4.79
CA LEU A 134 2.02 21.69 5.06
C LEU A 134 2.61 22.98 4.52
N THR A 135 3.92 23.18 4.65
CA THR A 135 4.59 24.38 4.12
C THR A 135 4.65 24.41 2.59
N THR A 136 4.75 23.24 1.95
CA THR A 136 4.80 23.12 0.48
C THR A 136 3.41 23.02 -0.14
N GLY A 137 2.53 22.18 0.43
CA GLY A 137 1.20 21.88 -0.06
C GLY A 137 0.11 22.89 0.31
N ALA A 138 0.32 23.75 1.31
CA ALA A 138 -0.61 24.86 1.56
C ALA A 138 -0.56 25.95 0.47
N GLN A 139 0.43 25.91 -0.42
CA GLN A 139 0.58 26.87 -1.52
C GLN A 139 -0.28 26.51 -2.75
N THR A 140 -0.88 25.32 -2.80
CA THR A 140 -1.56 24.81 -3.99
C THR A 140 -3.09 24.92 -3.93
N ARG A 141 -3.64 25.47 -5.02
CA ARG A 141 -5.03 25.89 -5.29
C ARG A 141 -6.09 24.88 -4.82
N PRO A 142 -7.28 25.32 -4.34
CA PRO A 142 -8.38 24.44 -4.02
C PRO A 142 -8.82 23.62 -5.24
N ILE A 143 -8.98 22.31 -5.06
CA ILE A 143 -9.68 21.46 -6.02
C ILE A 143 -11.15 21.91 -5.97
N THR A 144 -11.64 22.45 -7.08
CA THR A 144 -13.06 22.77 -7.27
C THR A 144 -13.87 21.48 -7.23
N ALA A 145 -14.97 21.46 -6.45
CA ALA A 145 -15.88 20.31 -6.36
C ALA A 145 -16.43 19.86 -7.75
N ASP A 146 -16.41 20.76 -8.74
CA ASP A 146 -16.83 20.47 -10.12
C ASP A 146 -15.89 19.47 -10.84
N ASP A 147 -14.61 19.38 -10.48
CA ASP A 147 -13.68 18.44 -11.10
C ASP A 147 -13.83 17.01 -10.54
N ASP A 148 -14.32 16.87 -9.29
CA ASP A 148 -14.42 15.59 -8.58
C ASP A 148 -15.70 14.81 -8.91
N HIS A 149 -16.85 15.46 -9.11
CA HIS A 149 -18.08 14.74 -9.49
C HIS A 149 -17.95 14.07 -10.88
N ALA A 150 -17.24 14.69 -11.81
CA ALA A 150 -17.02 14.15 -13.15
C ALA A 150 -16.08 12.92 -13.18
N ARG A 151 -15.16 12.79 -12.21
CA ARG A 151 -14.22 11.65 -12.13
C ARG A 151 -14.67 10.54 -11.18
N SER A 152 -15.29 10.90 -10.05
CA SER A 152 -15.83 9.93 -9.08
C SER A 152 -17.02 9.13 -9.65
N GLY A 153 -17.89 9.78 -10.44
CA GLY A 153 -19.03 9.13 -11.09
C GLY A 153 -18.66 8.09 -12.14
N ALA A 154 -17.43 8.11 -12.67
CA ALA A 154 -16.96 7.16 -13.67
C ALA A 154 -16.44 5.83 -13.06
N THR A 155 -16.13 5.79 -11.75
CA THR A 155 -15.58 4.59 -11.09
C THR A 155 -16.39 4.09 -9.89
N ALA A 156 -17.36 4.86 -9.38
CA ALA A 156 -18.24 4.43 -8.29
C ALA A 156 -19.53 3.71 -8.76
N GLY A 157 -19.61 3.33 -10.04
CA GLY A 157 -20.77 2.63 -10.62
C GLY A 157 -20.41 1.21 -11.04
N ARG A 158 -20.85 0.22 -10.24
CA ARG A 158 -20.68 -1.24 -10.36
C ARG A 158 -19.37 -1.74 -9.74
N ASP A 159 -19.44 -2.05 -8.45
CA ASP A 159 -18.95 -3.31 -7.85
C ASP A 159 -19.08 -3.17 -6.33
N VAL A 160 -20.33 -3.02 -5.88
CA VAL A 160 -20.69 -3.32 -4.49
C VAL A 160 -20.48 -4.82 -4.33
N CYS A 161 -19.60 -5.20 -3.41
CA CYS A 161 -19.32 -6.58 -3.01
C CYS A 161 -20.65 -7.34 -2.81
N PRO A 162 -20.88 -8.50 -3.45
CA PRO A 162 -22.12 -9.24 -3.21
C PRO A 162 -22.10 -9.77 -1.78
N THR A 163 -23.10 -9.38 -1.01
CA THR A 163 -23.43 -9.96 0.28
C THR A 163 -23.66 -11.47 0.12
N ALA A 164 -22.90 -12.27 0.86
CA ALA A 164 -23.16 -13.69 1.03
C ALA A 164 -24.40 -13.86 1.90
N THR A 165 -25.46 -14.42 1.32
CA THR A 165 -26.54 -15.13 2.02
C THR A 165 -26.18 -16.60 2.15
#